data_AF-A0A835QLQ8-F1
#
_entry.id   AF-A0A835QLQ8-F1
#
_cell.length_a   1.000
_cell.length_b   1.000
_cell.length_c   1.000
_cell.angle_alpha   90.00
_cell.angle_beta   90.00
_cell.angle_gamma   90.00
#
_symmetry.space_group_name_H-M   'P 1'
#
loop_
_entity.id
_entity.type
_entity.pdbx_description
1 polymer ?
#
loop_
_entity_poly.entity_id
_entity_poly.type
_entity_poly.pdbx_seq_one_letter_code
_entity_poly.pdbx_strand_id
1 'polypeptide(L)'
;MDFLSCIAEAKIDHSSLTFQGAECHTCNKCIFIPSSLYFLLKRFVMKPYHLKRERRKALDKMANSSIQVNEARKAAEKAQKILEIVSNRKRNKQLEKGGLVITKAVYGNMKEMERSERREELNDEVTSQVLDVTLPLNFLVADSGQLKLHEGIK
;
A
#
# COMPACT_ATOMS: atom_id res chain seq x y z
N MET A 1 24.96 -37.37 47.55
CA MET A 1 23.78 -36.54 47.86
C MET A 1 22.66 -36.94 46.91
N ASP A 2 22.27 -38.20 47.09
CA ASP A 2 20.94 -38.81 46.99
C ASP A 2 20.15 -38.59 45.70
N PHE A 3 20.60 -39.31 44.67
CA PHE A 3 19.69 -40.04 43.80
C PHE A 3 19.01 -41.14 44.62
N LEU A 4 17.68 -41.20 44.64
CA LEU A 4 16.89 -42.45 44.49
C LEU A 4 15.38 -42.18 44.72
N SER A 5 14.62 -42.54 43.69
CA SER A 5 13.27 -43.12 43.70
C SER A 5 12.22 -42.61 44.70
N CYS A 6 11.22 -41.90 44.19
CA CYS A 6 9.84 -42.11 44.63
C CYS A 6 9.09 -42.84 43.51
N ILE A 7 9.09 -44.16 43.57
CA ILE A 7 8.13 -44.98 42.82
C ILE A 7 6.78 -44.76 43.49
N ALA A 8 5.87 -44.06 42.80
CA ALA A 8 4.49 -43.91 43.23
C ALA A 8 3.75 -45.21 42.92
N GLU A 9 3.52 -46.04 43.93
CA GLU A 9 2.58 -47.16 43.84
C GLU A 9 1.15 -46.60 43.92
N ALA A 10 0.46 -46.55 42.79
CA ALA A 10 -0.96 -46.20 42.74
C ALA A 10 -1.79 -47.44 43.11
N LYS A 11 -2.14 -47.58 44.39
CA LYS A 11 -3.15 -48.53 44.84
C LYS A 11 -4.53 -47.89 44.65
N ILE A 12 -5.30 -48.42 43.70
CA ILE A 12 -6.70 -48.04 43.48
C ILE A 12 -7.54 -48.91 44.41
N ASP A 13 -7.98 -48.34 45.54
CA ASP A 13 -9.02 -48.96 46.36
C ASP A 13 -10.23 -48.03 46.48
N HIS A 14 -11.38 -48.64 46.23
CA HIS A 14 -12.65 -48.02 45.90
C HIS A 14 -13.42 -47.69 47.18
N SER A 15 -12.95 -46.76 48.03
CA SER A 15 -13.80 -46.09 49.04
C SER A 15 -13.01 -45.11 49.90
N SER A 16 -13.68 -43.99 50.18
CA SER A 16 -13.30 -42.93 51.14
C SER A 16 -12.17 -41.97 50.74
N LEU A 17 -12.63 -40.76 50.36
CA LEU A 17 -11.87 -39.53 50.37
C LEU A 17 -11.24 -39.27 51.75
N THR A 18 -9.91 -39.30 51.81
CA THR A 18 -9.17 -38.53 52.82
C THR A 18 -8.02 -37.81 52.14
N PHE A 19 -8.22 -36.51 51.93
CA PHE A 19 -7.22 -35.57 51.47
C PHE A 19 -6.38 -35.17 52.69
N GLN A 20 -5.24 -35.82 52.89
CA GLN A 20 -4.28 -35.41 53.92
C GLN A 20 -3.18 -34.57 53.26
N GLY A 21 -3.10 -33.33 53.72
CA GLY A 21 -2.26 -32.29 53.16
C GLY A 21 -0.79 -32.68 53.14
N ALA A 22 -0.18 -32.58 51.96
CA ALA A 22 1.26 -32.53 51.79
C ALA A 22 1.68 -31.06 51.68
N GLU A 23 2.44 -30.59 52.66
CA GLU A 23 3.12 -29.30 52.65
C GLU A 23 4.03 -29.23 51.42
N CYS A 24 3.64 -28.41 50.44
CA CYS A 24 4.21 -28.38 49.10
C CYS A 24 5.15 -27.17 48.93
N HIS A 25 6.30 -27.16 49.64
CA HIS A 25 7.30 -26.08 49.50
C HIS A 25 8.07 -26.09 48.16
N THR A 26 7.82 -27.05 47.27
CA THR A 26 8.47 -27.20 45.95
C THR A 26 7.50 -27.22 44.76
N CYS A 27 6.20 -26.98 44.99
CA CYS A 27 5.16 -27.10 43.95
C CYS A 27 5.23 -25.99 42.87
N ASN A 28 5.82 -24.83 43.19
CA ASN A 28 5.97 -23.72 42.22
C ASN A 28 6.88 -24.06 41.03
N LYS A 29 7.87 -24.95 41.20
CA LYS A 29 8.81 -25.27 40.11
C LYS A 29 8.18 -26.19 39.06
N CYS A 30 7.35 -27.15 39.46
CA CYS A 30 6.73 -28.10 38.53
C CYS A 30 5.67 -27.47 37.61
N ILE A 31 5.11 -26.32 37.96
CA ILE A 31 4.17 -25.57 37.11
C ILE A 31 4.91 -24.51 36.26
N PHE A 32 5.97 -23.91 36.81
CA PHE A 32 6.71 -22.85 36.12
C PHE A 32 7.63 -23.37 35.01
N ILE A 33 8.22 -24.56 35.18
CA ILE A 33 9.12 -25.17 34.19
C ILE A 33 8.39 -25.51 32.87
N PRO A 34 7.26 -26.25 32.85
CA PRO A 34 6.58 -26.55 31.59
C PRO A 34 5.95 -25.31 30.95
N SER A 35 5.48 -24.35 31.75
CA SER A 35 4.87 -23.11 31.23
C SER A 35 5.90 -22.14 30.64
N SER A 36 7.05 -21.94 31.31
CA SER A 36 8.15 -21.11 30.81
C SER A 36 8.79 -21.72 29.56
N LEU A 37 9.02 -23.04 29.53
CA LEU A 37 9.56 -23.74 28.36
C LEU A 37 8.60 -23.63 27.15
N TYR A 38 7.29 -23.84 27.38
CA TYR A 38 6.27 -23.63 26.37
C TYR A 38 6.28 -22.19 25.85
N PHE A 39 6.41 -21.19 26.74
CA PHE A 39 6.44 -19.79 26.36
C PHE A 39 7.67 -19.43 25.52
N LEU A 40 8.85 -19.98 25.87
CA LEU A 40 10.09 -19.77 25.11
C LEU A 40 10.01 -20.40 23.72
N LEU A 41 9.54 -21.65 23.60
CA LEU A 41 9.33 -22.29 22.28
C LEU A 41 8.31 -21.51 21.44
N LYS A 42 7.19 -21.10 22.03
CA LYS A 42 6.16 -20.32 21.33
C LYS A 42 6.69 -18.96 20.86
N ARG A 43 7.45 -18.25 21.71
CA ARG A 43 8.08 -16.96 21.37
C ARG A 43 9.13 -17.13 20.29
N PHE A 44 9.96 -18.15 20.38
CA PHE A 44 11.13 -18.33 19.51
C PHE A 44 10.81 -19.00 18.18
N VAL A 45 9.75 -19.81 18.08
CA VAL A 45 9.39 -20.49 16.82
C VAL A 45 8.27 -19.74 16.08
N MET A 46 7.15 -19.42 16.74
CA MET A 46 6.03 -18.78 16.04
C MET A 46 6.39 -17.37 15.54
N LYS A 47 7.02 -16.54 16.38
CA LYS A 47 7.24 -15.13 16.03
C LYS A 47 8.16 -14.93 14.82
N PRO A 48 9.35 -15.56 14.72
CA PRO A 48 10.17 -15.37 13.52
C PRO A 48 9.54 -16.01 12.27
N TYR A 49 8.70 -17.05 12.43
CA TYR A 49 7.99 -17.65 11.30
C TYR A 49 6.96 -16.71 10.69
N HIS A 50 6.09 -16.10 11.51
CA HIS A 50 5.08 -15.15 11.05
C HIS A 50 5.72 -13.88 10.44
N LEU A 51 6.75 -13.33 11.09
CA LEU A 51 7.46 -12.14 10.58
C LEU A 51 8.09 -12.38 9.20
N LYS A 52 8.70 -13.55 8.97
CA LYS A 52 9.26 -13.90 7.65
C LYS A 52 8.18 -14.01 6.58
N ARG A 53 7.02 -14.57 6.92
CA ARG A 53 5.90 -14.74 5.99
C ARG A 53 5.27 -13.40 5.59
N GLU A 54 5.09 -12.49 6.56
CA GLU A 54 4.56 -11.16 6.28
C GLU A 54 5.49 -10.34 5.39
N ARG A 55 6.81 -10.40 5.65
CA ARG A 55 7.81 -9.76 4.79
C ARG A 55 7.74 -10.29 3.35
N ARG A 56 7.66 -11.61 3.16
CA ARG A 56 7.50 -12.20 1.82
C ARG A 56 6.22 -11.73 1.14
N LYS A 57 5.08 -11.78 1.83
CA LYS A 57 3.81 -11.27 1.30
C LYS A 57 3.86 -9.79 0.95
N ALA A 58 4.57 -8.98 1.73
CA ALA A 58 4.76 -7.55 1.43
C ALA A 58 5.58 -7.36 0.16
N LEU A 59 6.69 -8.10 0.00
CA LEU A 59 7.52 -8.08 -1.20
C LEU A 59 6.74 -8.54 -2.44
N ASP A 60 5.99 -9.64 -2.33
CA ASP A 60 5.18 -10.17 -3.43
C ASP A 60 4.08 -9.17 -3.83
N LYS A 61 3.42 -8.53 -2.85
CA LYS A 61 2.43 -7.48 -3.11
C LYS A 61 3.06 -6.27 -3.80
N MET A 62 4.24 -5.83 -3.36
CA MET A 62 4.96 -4.71 -3.98
C MET A 62 5.34 -5.05 -5.43
N ALA A 63 5.87 -6.25 -5.69
CA ALA A 63 6.22 -6.71 -7.03
C ALA A 63 4.99 -6.82 -7.96
N ASN A 64 3.89 -7.36 -7.46
CA ASN A 64 2.66 -7.46 -8.25
C ASN A 64 2.06 -6.06 -8.52
N SER A 65 2.09 -5.17 -7.53
CA SER A 65 1.59 -3.80 -7.69
C SER A 65 2.41 -2.98 -8.69
N SER A 66 3.74 -3.17 -8.73
CA SER A 66 4.58 -2.44 -9.68
C SER A 66 4.31 -2.88 -11.12
N ILE A 67 4.05 -4.16 -11.37
CA ILE A 67 3.66 -4.67 -12.69
C ILE A 67 2.32 -4.05 -13.12
N GLN A 68 1.31 -4.08 -12.24
CA GLN A 68 -0.01 -3.51 -12.55
C GLN A 68 0.06 -2.00 -12.82
N VAL A 69 0.81 -1.24 -12.03
CA VAL A 69 1.03 0.20 -12.23
C VAL A 69 1.72 0.45 -13.58
N ASN A 70 2.73 -0.35 -13.92
CA ASN A 70 3.44 -0.22 -15.20
C ASN A 70 2.55 -0.55 -16.40
N GLU A 71 1.70 -1.56 -16.30
CA GLU A 71 0.73 -1.91 -17.35
C GLU A 71 -0.33 -0.81 -17.52
N ALA A 72 -0.88 -0.29 -16.41
CA ALA A 72 -1.80 0.83 -16.42
C ALA A 72 -1.17 2.09 -17.01
N ARG A 73 0.10 2.37 -16.68
CA ARG A 73 0.86 3.50 -17.24
C ARG A 73 1.03 3.36 -18.76
N LYS A 74 1.42 2.17 -19.25
CA LYS A 74 1.52 1.91 -20.70
C LYS A 74 0.17 2.06 -21.42
N ALA A 75 -0.92 1.64 -20.79
CA ALA A 75 -2.26 1.82 -21.35
C ALA A 75 -2.65 3.30 -21.43
N ALA A 76 -2.36 4.07 -20.38
CA ALA A 76 -2.59 5.51 -20.34
C ALA A 76 -1.75 6.26 -21.38
N GLU A 77 -0.47 5.94 -21.53
CA GLU A 77 0.42 6.54 -22.55
C GLU A 77 -0.12 6.32 -23.97
N LYS A 78 -0.66 5.14 -24.28
CA LYS A 78 -1.31 4.87 -25.57
C LYS A 78 -2.55 5.74 -25.78
N ALA A 79 -3.39 5.89 -24.75
CA ALA A 79 -4.58 6.73 -24.81
C ALA A 79 -4.21 8.22 -24.98
N GLN A 80 -3.17 8.70 -24.30
CA GLN A 80 -2.65 10.06 -24.44
C GLN A 80 -2.20 10.35 -25.88
N LYS A 81 -1.46 9.43 -26.52
CA LYS A 81 -1.05 9.57 -27.93
C LYS A 81 -2.24 9.70 -28.89
N ILE A 82 -3.30 8.92 -28.67
CA ILE A 82 -4.52 9.03 -29.49
C ILE A 82 -5.16 10.41 -29.32
N LEU A 83 -5.23 10.89 -28.07
CA LEU A 83 -5.79 12.20 -27.76
C LEU A 83 -4.96 13.33 -28.37
N GLU A 84 -3.63 13.21 -28.35
CA GLU A 84 -2.70 14.15 -28.96
C GLU A 84 -2.97 14.32 -30.46
N ILE A 85 -3.09 13.21 -31.21
CA ILE A 85 -3.38 13.25 -32.66
C ILE A 85 -4.71 13.96 -32.93
N VAL A 86 -5.76 13.60 -32.19
CA VAL A 86 -7.10 14.18 -32.38
C VAL A 86 -7.12 15.66 -32.00
N SER A 87 -6.45 16.03 -30.90
CA SER A 87 -6.36 17.42 -30.43
C SER A 87 -5.58 18.30 -31.41
N ASN A 88 -4.45 17.81 -31.96
CA ASN A 88 -3.69 18.53 -32.98
C ASN A 88 -4.52 18.75 -34.26
N ARG A 89 -5.28 17.73 -34.68
CA ARG A 89 -6.20 17.88 -35.82
C ARG A 89 -7.28 18.93 -35.55
N LYS A 90 -7.88 18.93 -34.37
CA LYS A 90 -8.90 19.93 -33.99
C LYS A 90 -8.29 21.34 -33.90
N ARG A 91 -7.12 21.45 -33.27
CA ARG A 91 -6.37 22.71 -33.11
C ARG A 91 -6.06 23.35 -34.46
N ASN A 92 -5.56 22.58 -35.41
CA ASN A 92 -5.23 23.10 -36.75
C ASN A 92 -6.49 23.62 -37.47
N LYS A 93 -7.61 22.88 -37.39
CA LYS A 93 -8.90 23.33 -37.95
C LYS A 93 -9.40 24.63 -37.32
N GLN A 94 -9.20 24.81 -36.01
CA GLN A 94 -9.57 26.05 -35.33
C GLN A 94 -8.65 27.20 -35.75
N LEU A 95 -7.36 26.94 -35.87
CA LEU A 95 -6.38 27.94 -36.31
C LEU A 95 -6.69 28.46 -37.72
N GLU A 96 -7.05 27.58 -38.66
CA GLU A 96 -7.48 27.96 -40.02
C GLU A 96 -8.76 28.81 -40.03
N LYS A 97 -9.68 28.55 -39.10
CA LYS A 97 -10.94 29.29 -38.96
C LYS A 97 -10.83 30.57 -38.14
N GLY A 98 -9.66 30.85 -37.55
CA GLY A 98 -9.50 31.94 -36.58
C GLY A 98 -10.31 31.72 -35.29
N GLY A 99 -10.56 30.46 -34.91
CA GLY A 99 -11.26 30.08 -33.70
C GLY A 99 -10.38 30.06 -32.45
N LEU A 100 -10.95 29.66 -31.32
CA LEU A 100 -10.24 29.57 -30.04
C LEU A 100 -9.21 28.43 -30.04
N VAL A 101 -7.95 28.76 -29.70
CA VAL A 101 -6.87 27.80 -29.49
C VAL A 101 -6.22 28.08 -28.14
N ILE A 102 -6.12 27.06 -27.29
CA ILE A 102 -5.47 27.17 -25.98
C ILE A 102 -3.99 26.85 -26.18
N THR A 103 -3.12 27.82 -25.87
CA THR A 103 -1.65 27.72 -26.04
C THR A 103 -0.97 27.08 -24.84
N LYS A 104 -1.42 27.41 -23.62
CA LYS A 104 -0.91 26.85 -22.36
C LYS A 104 -2.05 26.78 -21.35
N ALA A 105 -2.19 25.63 -20.69
CA ALA A 105 -3.10 25.46 -19.57
C ALA A 105 -2.51 24.49 -18.56
N VAL A 106 -2.50 24.91 -17.31
CA VAL A 106 -1.83 24.18 -16.23
C VAL A 106 -2.79 24.07 -15.05
N TYR A 107 -2.83 22.89 -14.42
CA TYR A 107 -3.65 22.60 -13.25
C TYR A 107 -2.74 22.25 -12.06
N GLY A 108 -2.94 22.92 -10.92
CA GLY A 108 -2.13 22.64 -9.72
C GLY A 108 -2.23 23.72 -8.66
N ASN A 109 -1.37 23.61 -7.65
CA ASN A 109 -1.25 24.61 -6.59
C ASN A 109 -0.51 25.85 -7.12
N MET A 110 -1.15 27.02 -7.04
CA MET A 110 -0.58 28.29 -7.53
C MET A 110 0.80 28.60 -6.95
N LYS A 111 1.05 28.31 -5.66
CA LYS A 111 2.35 28.55 -5.02
C LYS A 111 3.46 27.67 -5.59
N GLU A 112 3.12 26.45 -6.01
CA GLU A 112 4.06 25.53 -6.65
C GLU A 112 4.23 25.86 -8.14
N MET A 113 3.19 26.38 -8.80
CA MET A 113 3.27 26.87 -10.18
C MET A 113 4.30 28.00 -10.32
N GLU A 114 4.24 29.04 -9.48
CA GLU A 114 5.20 30.16 -9.52
C GLU A 114 6.65 29.71 -9.26
N ARG A 115 6.83 28.69 -8.43
CA ARG A 115 8.15 28.10 -8.17
C ARG A 115 8.64 27.27 -9.34
N SER A 116 7.75 26.53 -9.99
CA SER A 116 8.06 25.71 -11.17
C SER A 116 8.40 26.58 -12.39
N GLU A 117 7.71 27.69 -12.62
CA GLU A 117 8.04 28.61 -13.73
C GLU A 117 9.43 29.25 -13.55
N ARG A 118 9.90 29.38 -12.31
CA ARG A 118 11.25 29.87 -12.00
C ARG A 118 12.32 28.77 -12.06
N ARG A 119 11.92 27.50 -12.06
CA ARG A 119 12.78 26.32 -12.21
C ARG A 119 12.59 25.77 -13.61
N GLU A 120 13.18 26.44 -14.58
CA GLU A 120 13.22 25.97 -15.96
C GLU A 120 13.64 24.48 -16.01
N GLU A 121 12.81 23.67 -16.67
CA GLU A 121 13.17 22.39 -17.31
C GLU A 121 13.56 21.17 -16.45
N LEU A 122 13.26 21.12 -15.15
CA LEU A 122 13.35 19.84 -14.44
C LEU A 122 12.04 19.06 -14.59
N ASN A 123 11.95 18.36 -15.73
CA ASN A 123 10.93 17.40 -16.17
C ASN A 123 10.79 16.20 -15.22
N ASP A 124 10.45 16.45 -13.96
CA ASP A 124 10.02 15.41 -13.05
C ASP A 124 8.51 15.56 -12.80
N GLU A 125 7.75 15.35 -13.88
CA GLU A 125 6.29 15.45 -13.98
C GLU A 125 5.56 14.62 -12.90
N VAL A 126 6.26 13.64 -12.31
CA VAL A 126 5.74 12.77 -11.25
C VAL A 126 5.84 13.41 -9.86
N THR A 127 6.75 14.36 -9.64
CA THR A 127 6.94 15.01 -8.33
C THR A 127 6.38 16.44 -8.27
N SER A 128 6.14 17.08 -9.41
CA SER A 128 5.43 18.35 -9.48
C SER A 128 3.93 18.16 -9.23
N GLN A 129 3.36 18.86 -8.23
CA GLN A 129 1.91 18.96 -7.99
C GLN A 129 1.18 19.80 -9.07
N VAL A 130 1.74 19.84 -10.28
CA VAL A 130 1.38 20.72 -11.38
C VAL A 130 1.30 19.85 -12.63
N LEU A 131 0.13 19.81 -13.27
CA LEU A 131 -0.18 18.99 -14.43
C LEU A 131 -0.45 19.90 -15.64
N ASP A 132 0.18 19.60 -16.77
CA ASP A 132 -0.17 20.24 -18.04
C ASP A 132 -1.49 19.66 -18.56
N VAL A 133 -2.49 20.52 -18.69
CA VAL A 133 -3.84 20.16 -19.15
C VAL A 133 -4.16 20.79 -20.51
N THR A 134 -3.15 21.26 -21.24
CA THR A 134 -3.32 21.90 -22.56
C THR A 134 -3.94 20.96 -23.59
N LEU A 135 -3.45 19.72 -23.69
CA LEU A 135 -3.97 18.70 -24.61
C LEU A 135 -5.46 18.35 -24.35
N PRO A 136 -5.85 17.96 -23.12
CA PRO A 136 -7.25 17.62 -22.85
C PRO A 136 -8.19 18.82 -22.98
N LEU A 137 -7.78 20.04 -22.61
CA LEU A 137 -8.64 21.22 -22.77
C LEU A 137 -8.85 21.60 -24.23
N ASN A 138 -7.83 21.49 -25.08
CA ASN A 138 -7.98 21.71 -26.52
C ASN A 138 -8.97 20.73 -27.17
N PHE A 139 -9.12 19.53 -26.61
CA PHE A 139 -10.12 18.57 -27.09
C PHE A 139 -11.57 19.02 -26.79
N LEU A 140 -11.78 19.76 -25.70
CA LEU A 140 -13.10 20.26 -25.26
C LEU A 140 -13.58 21.49 -26.06
N VAL A 141 -12.69 22.12 -26.83
CA VAL A 141 -13.08 23.21 -27.72
C VAL A 141 -14.01 22.67 -28.81
N ALA A 142 -15.19 23.26 -28.93
CA ALA A 142 -16.17 22.92 -29.94
C ALA A 142 -15.74 23.43 -31.32
N ASP A 143 -16.30 22.86 -32.39
CA ASP A 143 -15.99 23.29 -33.75
C ASP A 143 -16.39 24.76 -34.05
N SER A 144 -17.28 25.32 -33.22
CA SER A 144 -17.67 26.75 -33.21
C SER A 144 -16.66 27.66 -32.51
N GLY A 145 -15.55 27.14 -31.99
CA GLY A 145 -14.54 27.92 -31.28
C GLY A 145 -14.92 28.29 -29.84
N GLN A 146 -15.92 27.63 -29.25
CA GLN A 146 -16.32 27.85 -27.86
C GLN A 146 -15.80 26.74 -26.95
N LEU A 147 -15.25 27.11 -25.78
CA LEU A 147 -14.84 26.16 -24.75
C LEU A 147 -16.06 25.78 -23.89
N LYS A 148 -16.47 24.51 -23.94
CA LYS A 148 -17.54 23.99 -23.07
C LYS A 148 -16.93 23.45 -21.79
N LEU A 149 -16.98 24.24 -20.73
CA LEU A 149 -16.71 23.77 -19.37
C LEU A 149 -18.02 23.28 -18.76
N HIS A 150 -18.00 22.09 -18.19
CA HIS A 150 -19.11 21.64 -17.36
C HIS A 150 -19.12 22.47 -16.08
N GLU A 151 -20.30 22.99 -15.70
CA GLU A 151 -20.50 23.53 -14.35
C GLU A 151 -20.14 22.41 -13.38
N GLY A 152 -19.04 22.59 -12.64
CA GLY A 152 -18.45 21.53 -11.83
C GLY A 152 -19.43 20.96 -10.80
N ILE A 153 -19.03 19.87 -10.16
CA ILE A 153 -19.74 19.33 -9.01
C ILE A 153 -19.58 20.37 -7.88
N LYS A 154 -20.70 20.93 -7.40
CA LYS A 154 -20.74 21.87 -6.26
C LYS A 154 -20.39 21.17 -4.96
#